data_AF-A0A5P9NHY8-F1
#
_entry.id   AF-A0A5P9NHY8-F1
#
_cell.length_a   1.000
_cell.length_b   1.000
_cell.length_c   1.000
_cell.angle_alpha   90.00
_cell.angle_beta   90.00
_cell.angle_gamma   90.00
#
_symmetry.space_group_name_H-M   'P 1'
#
loop_
_entity.id
_entity.type
_entity.pdbx_description
1 polymer ?
#
loop_
_entity_poly.entity_id
_entity_poly.type
_entity_poly.pdbx_seq_one_letter_code
_entity_poly.pdbx_strand_id
1 'polypeptide(L)'
;MKSHRFISVTTNIGTVAMLVFLYFFVSFNAPGLVALYAVVAVAVVYAVVYLTAITLLLNRVNAEQGGPRAGAIERLLLLLLSIVLLAVFVDATVMDYYQPLSLYDEAIGLLALWWLLLLVSNIAGLFASRSVARALLVATLAALLSAPFAASLWWINAPSVNSEVSLAVDVYTGGEDGYDIYRIPGMVLLPAGSALAAGDPLESDRILAFAEARRNGALDTGDIDLVMKVSDDGGRSWSDQKVICTHRKDEQRGKCGNPTPLFDEREGRVVLGYNLSGLEDEGRHHSTVVMSSDDGGLSWGAPVTIASDNFVFGPGKGIQKQHPPHAGRLMLPGYIPGSAGAYYSDDHGASWKLSPFFEGGNETDLAETGDGRLYLSTRHSAPIGRAPSPNGRLFSISSDGGDSWPALSLDEALPTPVCQVAVINGDDEGLIFSNPAHIKSRVKLTLRYSADAGATWPRELLVYPGPTGYSVLAQATDGDILALYENGNMSYSERISIARIPRESLLPSNQNQTDVPPGE
;
A
#
# COMPACT_ATOMS: atom_id res chain seq x y z
N MET A 1 48.34 -1.99 -17.29
CA MET A 1 48.27 -1.97 -15.81
C MET A 1 47.14 -1.10 -15.26
N LYS A 2 46.97 0.17 -15.68
CA LYS A 2 45.90 1.07 -15.17
C LYS A 2 44.47 0.55 -15.44
N SER A 3 44.18 0.04 -16.65
CA SER A 3 42.86 -0.52 -17.00
C SER A 3 42.49 -1.77 -16.21
N HIS A 4 43.44 -2.68 -15.98
CA HIS A 4 43.21 -3.91 -15.21
C HIS A 4 42.92 -3.61 -13.73
N ARG A 5 43.68 -2.67 -13.13
CA ARG A 5 43.44 -2.23 -11.76
C ARG A 5 42.06 -1.55 -11.63
N PHE A 6 41.68 -0.75 -12.62
CA PHE A 6 40.35 -0.13 -12.66
C PHE A 6 39.22 -1.16 -12.71
N ILE A 7 39.26 -2.12 -13.64
CA ILE A 7 38.25 -3.19 -13.79
C ILE A 7 38.15 -4.04 -12.53
N SER A 8 39.29 -4.38 -11.91
CA SER A 8 39.31 -5.16 -10.67
C SER A 8 38.65 -4.40 -9.51
N VAL A 9 38.94 -3.10 -9.38
CA VAL A 9 38.34 -2.27 -8.32
C VAL A 9 36.84 -2.13 -8.52
N THR A 10 36.37 -1.80 -9.73
CA THR A 10 34.92 -1.64 -10.00
C THR A 10 34.15 -2.93 -9.81
N THR A 11 34.71 -4.07 -10.21
CA THR A 11 34.10 -5.39 -10.01
C THR A 11 33.99 -5.74 -8.53
N ASN A 12 35.05 -5.52 -7.75
CA ASN A 12 35.05 -5.79 -6.30
C ASN A 12 34.02 -4.92 -5.56
N ILE A 13 33.96 -3.61 -5.88
CA ILE A 13 32.97 -2.71 -5.29
C ILE A 13 31.56 -3.17 -5.67
N GLY A 14 31.33 -3.53 -6.93
CA GLY A 14 30.04 -4.07 -7.39
C GLY A 14 29.64 -5.34 -6.63
N THR A 15 30.57 -6.27 -6.42
CA THR A 15 30.31 -7.48 -5.62
C THR A 15 29.91 -7.17 -4.19
N VAL A 16 30.62 -6.24 -3.53
CA VAL A 16 30.26 -5.81 -2.17
C VAL A 16 28.88 -5.17 -2.17
N ALA A 17 28.58 -4.28 -3.12
CA ALA A 17 27.26 -3.65 -3.24
C ALA A 17 26.13 -4.69 -3.39
N MET A 18 26.34 -5.73 -4.21
CA MET A 18 25.39 -6.84 -4.36
C MET A 18 25.21 -7.64 -3.07
N LEU A 19 26.29 -7.97 -2.36
CA LEU A 19 26.18 -8.70 -1.09
C LEU A 19 25.43 -7.90 -0.02
N VAL A 20 25.69 -6.58 0.04
CA VAL A 20 24.98 -5.68 0.95
C VAL A 20 23.52 -5.52 0.52
N PHE A 21 23.24 -5.44 -0.78
CA PHE A 21 21.88 -5.50 -1.31
C PHE A 21 21.15 -6.76 -0.86
N LEU A 22 21.72 -7.95 -1.07
CA LEU A 22 21.10 -9.22 -0.69
C LEU A 22 20.82 -9.27 0.81
N TYR A 23 21.75 -8.80 1.64
CA TYR A 23 21.56 -8.70 3.07
C TYR A 23 20.36 -7.80 3.43
N PHE A 24 20.29 -6.59 2.86
CA PHE A 24 19.19 -5.67 3.14
C PHE A 24 17.87 -6.17 2.55
N PHE A 25 17.86 -6.66 1.31
CA PHE A 25 16.69 -7.26 0.67
C PHE A 25 16.09 -8.35 1.55
N VAL A 26 16.89 -9.31 2.02
CA VAL A 26 16.41 -10.37 2.89
C VAL A 26 15.95 -9.80 4.23
N SER A 27 16.74 -8.93 4.86
CA SER A 27 16.40 -8.39 6.19
C SER A 27 15.12 -7.57 6.20
N PHE A 28 14.87 -6.83 5.12
CA PHE A 28 13.74 -5.92 4.98
C PHE A 28 12.48 -6.60 4.42
N ASN A 29 12.63 -7.62 3.57
CA ASN A 29 11.49 -8.32 3.00
C ASN A 29 11.17 -9.65 3.71
N ALA A 30 12.06 -10.21 4.53
CA ALA A 30 11.84 -11.45 5.29
C ALA A 30 10.47 -11.55 5.98
N PRO A 31 9.94 -10.48 6.60
CA PRO A 31 8.62 -10.51 7.22
C PRO A 31 7.46 -10.89 6.28
N GLY A 32 7.57 -10.66 4.98
CA GLY A 32 6.57 -10.99 3.96
C GLY A 32 6.94 -12.17 3.05
N LEU A 33 8.08 -12.82 3.29
CA LEU A 33 8.53 -13.98 2.51
C LEU A 33 8.09 -15.27 3.22
N VAL A 34 7.10 -15.95 2.67
CA VAL A 34 6.55 -17.19 3.25
C VAL A 34 7.53 -18.36 3.12
N ALA A 35 8.31 -18.40 2.04
CA ALA A 35 9.27 -19.47 1.76
C ALA A 35 10.74 -19.00 1.91
N LEU A 36 11.01 -18.21 2.95
CA LEU A 36 12.32 -17.58 3.20
C LEU A 36 13.51 -18.56 3.10
N TYR A 37 13.39 -19.78 3.63
CA TYR A 37 14.46 -20.78 3.57
C TYR A 37 14.81 -21.22 2.14
N ALA A 38 13.79 -21.41 1.29
CA ALA A 38 14.00 -21.74 -0.11
C ALA A 38 14.65 -20.56 -0.86
N VAL A 39 14.19 -19.33 -0.58
CA VAL A 39 14.79 -18.10 -1.13
C VAL A 39 16.27 -17.97 -0.75
N VAL A 40 16.60 -18.18 0.53
CA VAL A 40 17.98 -18.13 1.02
C VAL A 40 18.82 -19.24 0.38
N ALA A 41 18.31 -20.46 0.24
CA ALA A 41 19.04 -21.56 -0.41
C ALA A 41 19.38 -21.23 -1.86
N VAL A 42 18.42 -20.69 -2.63
CA VAL A 42 18.66 -20.28 -4.02
C VAL A 42 19.65 -19.11 -4.08
N ALA A 43 19.53 -18.13 -3.18
CA ALA A 43 20.47 -17.01 -3.09
C ALA A 43 21.91 -17.46 -2.76
N VAL A 44 22.08 -18.47 -1.90
CA VAL A 44 23.40 -19.06 -1.58
C VAL A 44 23.99 -19.76 -2.81
N VAL A 45 23.21 -20.57 -3.52
CA VAL A 45 23.67 -21.23 -4.76
C VAL A 45 24.12 -20.18 -5.77
N TYR A 46 23.32 -19.14 -5.96
CA TYR A 46 23.64 -18.02 -6.85
C TYR A 46 24.93 -17.31 -6.44
N ALA A 47 25.08 -16.97 -5.15
CA ALA A 47 26.26 -16.31 -4.61
C ALA A 47 27.53 -17.18 -4.80
N VAL A 48 27.45 -18.50 -4.59
CA VAL A 48 28.57 -19.41 -4.80
C VAL A 48 28.99 -19.43 -6.27
N VAL A 49 28.05 -19.52 -7.21
CA VAL A 49 28.34 -19.49 -8.65
C VAL A 49 29.01 -18.18 -9.04
N TYR A 50 28.48 -17.05 -8.56
CA TYR A 50 29.00 -15.72 -8.84
C TYR A 50 30.41 -15.50 -8.26
N LEU A 51 30.62 -15.82 -6.98
CA LEU A 51 31.91 -15.68 -6.31
C LEU A 51 32.98 -16.61 -6.92
N THR A 52 32.59 -17.82 -7.33
CA THR A 52 33.49 -18.74 -8.03
C THR A 52 33.92 -18.14 -9.38
N ALA A 53 32.98 -17.58 -10.15
CA ALA A 53 33.29 -16.90 -11.41
C ALA A 53 34.26 -15.72 -11.21
N ILE A 54 34.07 -14.91 -10.16
CA ILE A 54 34.94 -13.77 -9.84
C ILE A 54 36.30 -14.21 -9.31
N THR A 55 36.36 -15.28 -8.52
CA THR A 55 37.65 -15.79 -8.02
C THR A 55 38.50 -16.32 -9.17
N LEU A 56 37.86 -17.04 -10.11
CA LEU A 56 38.50 -17.48 -11.36
C LEU A 56 38.95 -16.30 -12.23
N LEU A 57 38.16 -15.21 -12.28
CA LEU A 57 38.52 -13.94 -12.92
C LEU A 57 39.80 -13.36 -12.31
N LEU A 58 39.83 -13.14 -10.98
CA LEU A 58 40.97 -12.49 -10.29
C LEU A 58 42.25 -13.30 -10.41
N ASN A 59 42.17 -14.63 -10.30
CA ASN A 59 43.32 -15.51 -10.43
C ASN A 59 43.90 -15.52 -11.86
N ARG A 60 43.06 -15.43 -12.90
CA ARG A 60 43.53 -15.35 -14.30
C ARG A 60 44.09 -13.98 -14.66
N VAL A 61 43.52 -12.90 -14.12
CA VAL A 61 44.02 -11.53 -14.33
C VAL A 61 45.42 -11.34 -13.73
N ASN A 62 45.69 -11.96 -12.57
CA ASN A 62 47.02 -11.92 -11.97
C ASN A 62 48.04 -12.80 -12.70
N ALA A 63 47.58 -13.79 -13.47
CA ALA A 63 48.43 -14.76 -14.16
C ALA A 63 48.86 -14.35 -15.59
N GLU A 64 48.14 -13.44 -16.26
CA GLU A 64 48.44 -13.05 -17.65
C GLU A 64 48.73 -11.55 -17.81
N GLN A 65 50.00 -11.21 -18.05
CA GLN A 65 50.37 -9.94 -18.68
C GLN A 65 50.68 -10.19 -20.16
N GLY A 66 49.90 -9.60 -21.07
CA GLY A 66 50.27 -9.50 -22.50
C GLY A 66 49.46 -10.29 -23.53
N GLY A 67 48.30 -10.86 -23.20
CA GLY A 67 47.45 -11.56 -24.17
C GLY A 67 46.79 -10.63 -25.22
N PRO A 68 46.40 -11.15 -26.42
CA PRO A 68 45.70 -10.36 -27.43
C PRO A 68 44.38 -9.79 -26.89
N ARG A 69 44.00 -8.62 -27.42
CA ARG A 69 42.71 -7.99 -27.12
C ARG A 69 41.55 -8.94 -27.41
N ALA A 70 40.41 -8.70 -26.76
CA ALA A 70 39.16 -9.41 -27.00
C ALA A 70 38.91 -9.68 -28.51
N GLY A 71 38.47 -10.89 -28.85
CA GLY A 71 38.10 -11.21 -30.23
C GLY A 71 36.87 -10.43 -30.68
N ALA A 72 36.54 -10.51 -31.97
CA ALA A 72 35.37 -9.83 -32.52
C ALA A 72 34.06 -10.33 -31.86
N ILE A 73 33.97 -11.64 -31.62
CA ILE A 73 32.82 -12.27 -30.96
C ILE A 73 32.70 -11.80 -29.50
N GLU A 74 33.78 -11.83 -28.71
CA GLU A 74 33.71 -11.38 -27.32
C GLU A 74 33.33 -9.89 -27.21
N ARG A 75 33.83 -9.05 -28.13
CA ARG A 75 33.45 -7.63 -28.19
C ARG A 75 31.97 -7.42 -28.51
N LEU A 76 31.46 -8.17 -29.50
CA LEU A 76 30.03 -8.11 -29.85
C LEU A 76 29.15 -8.53 -28.67
N LEU A 77 29.48 -9.64 -28.00
CA LEU A 77 28.72 -10.12 -26.84
C LEU A 77 28.75 -9.12 -25.67
N LEU A 78 29.92 -8.58 -25.33
CA LEU A 78 30.03 -7.58 -24.26
C LEU A 78 29.21 -6.32 -24.56
N LEU A 79 29.20 -5.88 -25.83
CA LEU A 79 28.40 -4.74 -26.26
C LEU A 79 26.90 -5.02 -26.13
N LEU A 80 26.44 -6.17 -26.65
CA LEU A 80 25.02 -6.56 -26.57
C LEU A 80 24.56 -6.71 -25.14
N LEU A 81 25.34 -7.38 -24.28
CA LEU A 81 24.98 -7.54 -22.87
C LEU A 81 25.01 -6.20 -22.13
N SER A 82 25.92 -5.28 -22.46
CA SER A 82 25.92 -3.92 -21.90
C SER A 82 24.63 -3.16 -22.24
N ILE A 83 24.13 -3.30 -23.47
CA ILE A 83 22.84 -2.71 -23.87
C ILE A 83 21.69 -3.31 -23.06
N VAL A 84 21.68 -4.64 -22.85
CA VAL A 84 20.68 -5.31 -22.01
C VAL A 84 20.75 -4.85 -20.55
N LEU A 85 21.95 -4.78 -19.95
CA LEU A 85 22.12 -4.28 -18.58
C LEU A 85 21.63 -2.84 -18.44
N LEU A 86 21.91 -1.99 -19.44
CA LEU A 86 21.41 -0.62 -19.46
C LEU A 86 19.89 -0.57 -19.57
N ALA A 87 19.29 -1.41 -20.42
CA ALA A 87 17.85 -1.51 -20.54
C ALA A 87 17.21 -1.93 -19.21
N VAL A 88 17.71 -3.00 -18.58
CA VAL A 88 17.24 -3.47 -17.25
C VAL A 88 17.44 -2.40 -16.18
N PHE A 89 18.56 -1.66 -16.20
CA PHE A 89 18.79 -0.57 -15.26
C PHE A 89 17.79 0.57 -15.46
N VAL A 90 17.60 1.05 -16.69
CA VAL A 90 16.64 2.12 -17.01
C VAL A 90 15.22 1.68 -16.67
N ASP A 91 14.88 0.44 -16.99
CA ASP A 91 13.61 -0.16 -16.61
C ASP A 91 13.44 -0.16 -15.09
N ALA A 92 14.32 -0.81 -14.33
CA ALA A 92 14.22 -0.91 -12.87
C ALA A 92 14.39 0.42 -12.09
N THR A 93 14.92 1.48 -12.71
CA THR A 93 15.19 2.76 -12.01
C THR A 93 14.38 3.94 -12.53
N VAL A 94 13.82 3.86 -13.75
CA VAL A 94 13.14 4.99 -14.40
C VAL A 94 11.74 4.59 -14.86
N MET A 95 11.59 3.46 -15.57
CA MET A 95 10.31 3.10 -16.20
C MET A 95 9.42 2.25 -15.28
N ASP A 96 10.01 1.21 -14.69
CA ASP A 96 9.38 0.15 -13.89
C ASP A 96 9.92 0.10 -12.45
N TYR A 97 10.43 1.23 -11.92
CA TYR A 97 10.79 1.40 -10.49
C TYR A 97 9.69 0.92 -9.51
N TYR A 98 8.48 0.75 -10.03
CA TYR A 98 7.22 0.48 -9.38
C TYR A 98 6.92 -0.98 -9.03
N GLN A 99 7.73 -1.93 -9.50
CA GLN A 99 7.77 -3.29 -8.95
C GLN A 99 9.03 -3.47 -8.09
N PRO A 100 9.18 -2.69 -6.99
CA PRO A 100 10.41 -2.72 -6.25
C PRO A 100 10.59 -4.11 -5.64
N LEU A 101 11.73 -4.75 -5.94
CA LEU A 101 12.19 -5.95 -5.22
C LEU A 101 12.17 -5.69 -3.69
N SER A 102 12.36 -4.44 -3.27
CA SER A 102 12.34 -4.07 -1.86
C SER A 102 11.71 -2.71 -1.66
N LEU A 103 10.90 -2.58 -0.61
CA LEU A 103 10.26 -1.32 -0.23
C LEU A 103 11.23 -0.22 0.30
N TYR A 104 12.54 -0.44 0.19
CA TYR A 104 13.56 0.39 0.80
C TYR A 104 14.50 0.95 -0.27
N ASP A 105 14.55 2.27 -0.35
CA ASP A 105 15.38 3.02 -1.30
C ASP A 105 16.85 2.62 -1.21
N GLU A 106 17.35 2.28 -0.01
CA GLU A 106 18.73 1.84 0.18
C GLU A 106 19.01 0.52 -0.53
N ALA A 107 18.06 -0.44 -0.47
CA ALA A 107 18.18 -1.71 -1.17
C ALA A 107 18.10 -1.49 -2.68
N ILE A 108 17.14 -0.69 -3.16
CA ILE A 108 17.01 -0.37 -4.58
C ILE A 108 18.27 0.32 -5.11
N GLY A 109 18.79 1.31 -4.37
CA GLY A 109 20.01 2.04 -4.72
C GLY A 109 21.26 1.17 -4.78
N LEU A 110 21.40 0.19 -3.86
CA LEU A 110 22.51 -0.77 -3.90
C LEU A 110 22.44 -1.71 -5.10
N LEU A 111 21.23 -2.17 -5.45
CA LEU A 111 21.02 -2.97 -6.65
C LEU A 111 21.37 -2.15 -7.90
N ALA A 112 20.84 -0.94 -8.02
CA ALA A 112 21.10 -0.01 -9.12
C ALA A 112 22.61 0.28 -9.28
N LEU A 113 23.30 0.54 -8.17
CA LEU A 113 24.75 0.76 -8.15
C LEU A 113 25.53 -0.47 -8.66
N TRP A 114 25.10 -1.68 -8.28
CA TRP A 114 25.71 -2.92 -8.76
C TRP A 114 25.57 -3.08 -10.28
N TRP A 115 24.36 -2.90 -10.84
CA TRP A 115 24.14 -2.96 -12.29
C TRP A 115 25.00 -1.93 -13.04
N LEU A 116 25.07 -0.70 -12.53
CA LEU A 116 25.87 0.38 -13.12
C LEU A 116 27.37 0.05 -13.14
N LEU A 117 27.94 -0.45 -12.03
CA LEU A 117 29.35 -0.80 -11.95
C LEU A 117 29.70 -1.97 -12.87
N LEU A 118 28.79 -2.94 -13.03
CA LEU A 118 28.96 -4.06 -13.95
C LEU A 118 28.91 -3.59 -15.42
N LEU A 119 27.98 -2.68 -15.76
CA LEU A 119 27.89 -2.05 -17.08
C LEU A 119 29.19 -1.34 -17.45
N VAL A 120 29.72 -0.48 -16.57
CA VAL A 120 30.99 0.23 -16.79
C VAL A 120 32.16 -0.74 -16.98
N SER A 121 32.18 -1.82 -16.19
CA SER A 121 33.21 -2.85 -16.29
C SER A 121 33.16 -3.60 -17.63
N ASN A 122 31.97 -3.88 -18.16
CA ASN A 122 31.80 -4.50 -19.48
C ASN A 122 32.28 -3.62 -20.63
N ILE A 123 31.96 -2.31 -20.61
CA ILE A 123 32.44 -1.35 -21.61
C ILE A 123 33.97 -1.27 -21.61
N ALA A 124 34.59 -1.22 -20.42
CA ALA A 124 36.05 -1.27 -20.30
C ALA A 124 36.63 -2.61 -20.79
N GLY A 125 35.90 -3.71 -20.61
CA GLY A 125 36.23 -5.05 -21.07
C GLY A 125 36.40 -5.21 -22.58
N LEU A 126 35.76 -4.34 -23.39
CA LEU A 126 35.88 -4.34 -24.85
C LEU A 126 37.33 -4.13 -25.34
N PHE A 127 38.15 -3.47 -24.51
CA PHE A 127 39.54 -3.13 -24.82
C PHE A 127 40.55 -3.97 -24.02
N ALA A 128 40.07 -4.91 -23.21
CA ALA A 128 40.89 -5.76 -22.36
C ALA A 128 41.37 -7.03 -23.09
N SER A 129 42.19 -7.83 -22.40
CA SER A 129 42.62 -9.15 -22.89
C SER A 129 41.44 -10.10 -23.03
N ARG A 130 41.58 -11.13 -23.87
CA ARG A 130 40.56 -12.19 -24.01
C ARG A 130 40.17 -12.85 -22.70
N SER A 131 41.13 -13.08 -21.80
CA SER A 131 40.89 -13.68 -20.48
C SER A 131 39.97 -12.81 -19.62
N VAL A 132 40.22 -11.50 -19.59
CA VAL A 132 39.35 -10.53 -18.90
C VAL A 132 37.96 -10.48 -19.53
N ALA A 133 37.88 -10.38 -20.85
CA ALA A 133 36.60 -10.28 -21.56
C ALA A 133 35.70 -11.48 -21.31
N ARG A 134 36.24 -12.71 -21.39
CA ARG A 134 35.47 -13.94 -21.11
C ARG A 134 34.94 -13.99 -19.68
N ALA A 135 35.72 -13.53 -18.74
CA ALA A 135 35.33 -13.56 -17.35
C ALA A 135 34.26 -12.49 -17.02
N LEU A 136 34.32 -11.32 -17.65
CA LEU A 136 33.24 -10.32 -17.61
C LEU A 136 31.94 -10.85 -18.27
N LEU A 137 32.04 -11.61 -19.37
CA LEU A 137 30.90 -12.29 -19.95
C LEU A 137 30.25 -13.27 -18.97
N VAL A 138 31.04 -14.08 -18.25
CA VAL A 138 30.52 -15.01 -17.23
C VAL A 138 29.86 -14.24 -16.08
N ALA A 139 30.50 -13.19 -15.55
CA ALA A 139 29.93 -12.37 -14.49
C ALA A 139 28.61 -11.70 -14.92
N THR A 140 28.52 -11.30 -16.18
CA THR A 140 27.31 -10.68 -16.75
C THR A 140 26.21 -11.71 -16.99
N LEU A 141 26.54 -12.91 -17.46
CA LEU A 141 25.57 -14.01 -17.57
C LEU A 141 25.04 -14.41 -16.19
N ALA A 142 25.93 -14.50 -15.19
CA ALA A 142 25.51 -14.72 -13.81
C ALA A 142 24.61 -13.58 -13.31
N ALA A 143 24.95 -12.32 -13.58
CA ALA A 143 24.08 -11.18 -13.25
C ALA A 143 22.70 -11.32 -13.93
N LEU A 144 22.64 -11.66 -15.21
CA LEU A 144 21.37 -11.85 -15.93
C LEU A 144 20.54 -13.04 -15.43
N LEU A 145 21.16 -14.04 -14.78
CA LEU A 145 20.43 -15.09 -14.06
C LEU A 145 19.65 -14.54 -12.84
N SER A 146 19.84 -13.28 -12.43
CA SER A 146 19.00 -12.63 -11.43
C SER A 146 17.53 -12.51 -11.87
N ALA A 147 17.25 -12.43 -13.17
CA ALA A 147 15.88 -12.35 -13.68
C ALA A 147 15.12 -13.68 -13.49
N PRO A 148 15.66 -14.85 -13.89
CA PRO A 148 15.12 -16.15 -13.50
C PRO A 148 15.02 -16.36 -11.98
N PHE A 149 15.96 -15.81 -11.20
CA PHE A 149 15.89 -15.81 -9.74
C PHE A 149 14.71 -14.98 -9.22
N ALA A 150 14.52 -13.75 -9.71
CA ALA A 150 13.37 -12.93 -9.36
C ALA A 150 12.04 -13.59 -9.75
N ALA A 151 11.98 -14.24 -10.92
CA ALA A 151 10.83 -15.02 -11.35
C ALA A 151 10.57 -16.23 -10.42
N SER A 152 11.63 -16.88 -9.92
CA SER A 152 11.45 -17.98 -8.96
C SER A 152 11.01 -17.49 -7.57
N LEU A 153 11.36 -16.27 -7.15
CA LEU A 153 10.79 -15.66 -5.95
C LEU A 153 9.28 -15.53 -6.05
N TRP A 154 8.76 -15.12 -7.21
CA TRP A 154 7.31 -15.04 -7.44
C TRP A 154 6.64 -16.42 -7.39
N TRP A 155 7.29 -17.48 -7.91
CA TRP A 155 6.76 -18.86 -7.81
C TRP A 155 6.83 -19.45 -6.40
N ILE A 156 7.89 -19.11 -5.66
CA ILE A 156 8.14 -19.66 -4.32
C ILE A 156 7.35 -18.88 -3.26
N ASN A 157 7.06 -17.60 -3.50
CA ASN A 157 6.26 -16.77 -2.61
C ASN A 157 4.78 -16.76 -3.03
N ALA A 158 3.97 -17.57 -2.37
CA ALA A 158 2.52 -17.62 -2.54
C ALA A 158 1.83 -17.44 -1.18
N PRO A 159 1.83 -16.21 -0.62
CA PRO A 159 1.10 -15.92 0.61
C PRO A 159 -0.38 -16.25 0.45
N SER A 160 -0.87 -17.10 1.34
CA SER A 160 -2.29 -17.44 1.44
C SER A 160 -2.95 -16.65 2.56
N VAL A 161 -4.20 -16.27 2.33
CA VAL A 161 -5.06 -15.70 3.37
C VAL A 161 -5.23 -16.72 4.51
N ASN A 162 -5.40 -16.22 5.74
CA ASN A 162 -5.66 -17.06 6.92
C ASN A 162 -6.91 -17.94 6.71
N SER A 163 -6.86 -19.18 7.19
CA SER A 163 -7.96 -20.15 7.12
C SER A 163 -9.23 -19.72 7.86
N GLU A 164 -9.13 -18.77 8.79
CA GLU A 164 -10.28 -18.18 9.49
C GLU A 164 -11.06 -17.18 8.61
N VAL A 165 -10.49 -16.72 7.50
CA VAL A 165 -11.19 -15.86 6.55
C VAL A 165 -12.15 -16.70 5.70
N SER A 166 -13.43 -16.35 5.69
CA SER A 166 -14.49 -17.12 5.03
C SER A 166 -14.63 -16.82 3.54
N LEU A 167 -14.18 -15.64 3.11
CA LEU A 167 -14.18 -15.21 1.71
C LEU A 167 -12.95 -14.35 1.43
N ALA A 168 -12.26 -14.61 0.33
CA ALA A 168 -11.20 -13.76 -0.20
C ALA A 168 -11.37 -13.65 -1.72
N VAL A 169 -11.56 -12.42 -2.22
CA VAL A 169 -11.80 -12.15 -3.65
C VAL A 169 -10.95 -10.97 -4.09
N ASP A 170 -10.25 -11.11 -5.21
CA ASP A 170 -9.51 -10.02 -5.85
C ASP A 170 -10.52 -9.10 -6.56
N VAL A 171 -10.61 -7.84 -6.12
CA VAL A 171 -11.58 -6.85 -6.63
C VAL A 171 -10.98 -6.06 -7.80
N TYR A 172 -9.71 -5.69 -7.66
CA TYR A 172 -8.92 -5.00 -8.67
C TYR A 172 -7.56 -5.66 -8.82
N THR A 173 -7.18 -6.04 -10.03
CA THR A 173 -5.87 -6.65 -10.33
C THR A 173 -5.11 -5.76 -11.31
N GLY A 174 -3.85 -5.46 -11.02
CA GLY A 174 -2.99 -4.69 -11.92
C GLY A 174 -2.85 -5.38 -13.29
N GLY A 175 -2.86 -4.59 -14.36
CA GLY A 175 -2.85 -5.06 -15.75
C GLY A 175 -4.24 -5.36 -16.33
N GLU A 176 -5.31 -5.23 -15.54
CA GLU A 176 -6.70 -5.39 -16.00
C GLU A 176 -7.40 -4.05 -16.25
N ASP A 177 -8.45 -4.08 -17.08
CA ASP A 177 -9.31 -2.93 -17.42
C ASP A 177 -8.56 -1.68 -17.94
N GLY A 178 -7.34 -1.86 -18.46
CA GLY A 178 -6.51 -0.80 -19.05
C GLY A 178 -5.71 0.03 -18.05
N TYR A 179 -5.42 -0.50 -16.86
CA TYR A 179 -4.58 0.14 -15.84
C TYR A 179 -3.51 -0.81 -15.32
N ASP A 180 -2.28 -0.32 -15.19
CA ASP A 180 -1.16 -1.11 -14.69
C ASP A 180 -1.31 -1.43 -13.20
N ILE A 181 -1.85 -0.49 -12.41
CA ILE A 181 -1.86 -0.57 -10.94
C ILE A 181 -3.16 -0.02 -10.37
N TYR A 182 -3.67 -0.68 -9.33
CA TYR A 182 -4.74 -0.17 -8.48
C TYR A 182 -4.23 0.04 -7.06
N ARG A 183 -4.52 1.20 -6.46
CA ARG A 183 -4.10 1.55 -5.09
C ARG A 183 -5.16 2.36 -4.35
N ILE A 184 -4.92 2.60 -3.07
CA ILE A 184 -5.68 3.53 -2.24
C ILE A 184 -7.17 3.12 -2.17
N PRO A 185 -7.47 1.98 -1.52
CA PRO A 185 -8.83 1.50 -1.39
C PRO A 185 -9.69 2.50 -0.61
N GLY A 186 -10.89 2.76 -1.11
CA GLY A 186 -12.00 3.37 -0.39
C GLY A 186 -13.17 2.40 -0.35
N MET A 187 -13.93 2.35 0.74
CA MET A 187 -15.08 1.43 0.83
C MET A 187 -16.20 2.01 1.68
N VAL A 188 -17.43 1.80 1.22
CA VAL A 188 -18.64 2.00 2.03
C VAL A 188 -19.56 0.79 1.87
N LEU A 189 -20.15 0.35 2.97
CA LEU A 189 -21.21 -0.66 3.00
C LEU A 189 -22.53 0.03 3.25
N LEU A 190 -23.53 -0.30 2.45
CA LEU A 190 -24.92 0.07 2.65
C LEU A 190 -25.65 -1.18 3.17
N PRO A 191 -26.15 -1.16 4.41
CA PRO A 191 -26.80 -2.33 5.03
C PRO A 191 -28.03 -2.81 4.27
N ALA A 192 -28.27 -4.13 4.26
CA ALA A 192 -29.55 -4.70 3.83
C ALA A 192 -30.73 -4.02 4.55
N GLY A 193 -31.79 -3.70 3.81
CA GLY A 193 -32.96 -2.98 4.30
C GLY A 193 -32.85 -1.46 4.29
N SER A 194 -31.67 -0.90 3.98
CA SER A 194 -31.50 0.56 3.89
C SER A 194 -32.41 1.16 2.83
N ALA A 195 -33.13 2.23 3.19
CA ALA A 195 -33.85 3.06 2.24
C ALA A 195 -32.84 3.94 1.48
N LEU A 196 -33.00 4.04 0.17
CA LEU A 196 -32.22 4.94 -0.68
C LEU A 196 -33.03 6.20 -0.98
N ALA A 197 -32.35 7.32 -1.21
CA ALA A 197 -32.99 8.56 -1.65
C ALA A 197 -33.74 8.38 -2.98
N ALA A 198 -33.24 7.49 -3.85
CA ALA A 198 -33.85 7.09 -5.11
C ALA A 198 -33.71 5.58 -5.33
N GLY A 199 -34.80 4.94 -5.75
CA GLY A 199 -34.85 3.50 -5.99
C GLY A 199 -35.53 2.73 -4.85
N ASP A 200 -35.50 1.40 -4.95
CA ASP A 200 -36.07 0.51 -3.95
C ASP A 200 -35.08 0.31 -2.78
N PRO A 201 -35.58 0.02 -1.56
CA PRO A 201 -34.72 -0.40 -0.46
C PRO A 201 -33.85 -1.60 -0.82
N LEU A 202 -32.65 -1.67 -0.24
CA LEU A 202 -31.72 -2.76 -0.54
C LEU A 202 -32.20 -4.09 0.04
N GLU A 203 -32.17 -5.16 -0.76
CA GLU A 203 -32.52 -6.52 -0.30
C GLU A 203 -31.35 -7.21 0.43
N SER A 204 -30.12 -6.79 0.15
CA SER A 204 -28.87 -7.34 0.67
C SER A 204 -27.88 -6.21 0.97
N ASP A 205 -26.80 -6.53 1.69
CA ASP A 205 -25.70 -5.59 1.86
C ASP A 205 -25.11 -5.23 0.50
N ARG A 206 -25.06 -3.93 0.19
CA ARG A 206 -24.34 -3.41 -0.97
C ARG A 206 -22.99 -2.85 -0.55
N ILE A 207 -21.93 -3.28 -1.23
CA ILE A 207 -20.58 -2.78 -1.02
C ILE A 207 -20.17 -1.96 -2.24
N LEU A 208 -19.72 -0.73 -2.00
CA LEU A 208 -19.06 0.09 -3.01
C LEU A 208 -17.56 0.12 -2.71
N ALA A 209 -16.77 -0.52 -3.56
CA ALA A 209 -15.31 -0.46 -3.50
C ALA A 209 -14.80 0.58 -4.49
N PHE A 210 -13.89 1.42 -4.05
CA PHE A 210 -13.23 2.46 -4.83
C PHE A 210 -11.72 2.22 -4.85
N ALA A 211 -11.06 2.66 -5.91
CA ALA A 211 -9.60 2.63 -6.01
C ALA A 211 -9.09 3.76 -6.92
N GLU A 212 -7.86 4.19 -6.67
CA GLU A 212 -7.06 4.88 -7.67
C GLU A 212 -6.61 3.88 -8.74
N ALA A 213 -7.02 4.10 -9.98
CA ALA A 213 -6.62 3.33 -11.14
C ALA A 213 -5.50 4.09 -11.87
N ARG A 214 -4.26 3.62 -11.69
CA ARG A 214 -3.04 4.27 -12.17
C ARG A 214 -2.63 3.67 -13.50
N ARG A 215 -2.64 4.47 -14.56
CA ARG A 215 -2.47 3.97 -15.93
C ARG A 215 -1.08 3.49 -16.25
N ASN A 216 -0.06 4.22 -15.79
CA ASN A 216 1.33 4.08 -16.26
C ASN A 216 2.28 3.66 -15.12
N GLY A 217 1.79 2.91 -14.13
CA GLY A 217 2.57 2.41 -12.99
C GLY A 217 2.14 2.95 -11.61
N ALA A 218 2.96 2.70 -10.59
CA ALA A 218 2.56 2.89 -9.19
C ALA A 218 2.87 4.28 -8.60
N LEU A 219 3.27 5.28 -9.40
CA LEU A 219 3.48 6.64 -8.87
C LEU A 219 2.20 7.23 -8.29
N ASP A 220 2.36 8.09 -7.28
CA ASP A 220 1.27 8.85 -6.69
C ASP A 220 0.90 10.11 -7.49
N THR A 221 1.44 10.24 -8.71
CA THR A 221 1.28 11.36 -9.62
C THR A 221 1.19 10.85 -11.06
N GLY A 222 0.59 11.64 -11.93
CA GLY A 222 0.38 11.30 -13.34
C GLY A 222 -1.07 10.90 -13.59
N ASP A 223 -1.26 10.03 -14.57
CA ASP A 223 -2.58 9.66 -15.10
C ASP A 223 -3.29 8.69 -14.16
N ILE A 224 -4.08 9.23 -13.23
CA ILE A 224 -4.78 8.44 -12.22
C ILE A 224 -6.27 8.77 -12.28
N ASP A 225 -7.06 7.79 -12.70
CA ASP A 225 -8.52 7.86 -12.69
C ASP A 225 -9.02 7.30 -11.35
N LEU A 226 -10.19 7.77 -10.89
CA LEU A 226 -10.88 7.17 -9.75
C LEU A 226 -11.94 6.20 -10.26
N VAL A 227 -11.90 4.96 -9.78
CA VAL A 227 -12.80 3.89 -10.23
C VAL A 227 -13.61 3.30 -9.08
N MET A 228 -14.69 2.63 -9.41
CA MET A 228 -15.58 1.94 -8.47
C MET A 228 -16.11 0.63 -9.04
N LYS A 229 -16.27 -0.38 -8.18
CA LYS A 229 -17.03 -1.62 -8.43
C LYS A 229 -18.08 -1.81 -7.34
N VAL A 230 -19.19 -2.47 -7.66
CA VAL A 230 -20.32 -2.71 -6.77
C VAL A 230 -20.47 -4.21 -6.52
N SER A 231 -20.76 -4.60 -5.28
CA SER A 231 -21.17 -5.95 -4.92
C SER A 231 -22.50 -5.90 -4.18
N ASP A 232 -23.48 -6.69 -4.61
CA ASP A 232 -24.81 -6.84 -3.99
C ASP A 232 -24.97 -8.23 -3.31
N ASP A 233 -23.87 -8.97 -3.13
CA ASP A 233 -23.88 -10.34 -2.58
C ASP A 233 -22.85 -10.55 -1.46
N GLY A 234 -22.52 -9.47 -0.74
CA GLY A 234 -21.61 -9.50 0.40
C GLY A 234 -20.14 -9.73 0.00
N GLY A 235 -19.75 -9.26 -1.18
CA GLY A 235 -18.36 -9.25 -1.68
C GLY A 235 -17.96 -10.48 -2.51
N ARG A 236 -18.90 -11.37 -2.85
CA ARG A 236 -18.63 -12.63 -3.56
C ARG A 236 -18.45 -12.41 -5.06
N SER A 237 -19.23 -11.51 -5.64
CA SER A 237 -19.12 -11.08 -7.02
C SER A 237 -19.18 -9.55 -7.13
N TRP A 238 -18.64 -9.03 -8.22
CA TRP A 238 -18.46 -7.60 -8.44
C TRP A 238 -18.92 -7.21 -9.84
N SER A 239 -19.50 -6.01 -9.95
CA SER A 239 -19.85 -5.40 -11.23
C SER A 239 -18.61 -5.13 -12.09
N ASP A 240 -18.85 -4.84 -13.36
CA ASP A 240 -17.86 -4.19 -14.21
C ASP A 240 -17.39 -2.87 -13.58
N GLN A 241 -16.15 -2.50 -13.87
CA GLN A 241 -15.55 -1.26 -13.39
C GLN A 241 -16.25 -0.02 -13.96
N LYS A 242 -16.59 0.93 -13.08
CA LYS A 242 -17.05 2.28 -13.43
C LYS A 242 -15.95 3.30 -13.17
N VAL A 243 -15.71 4.20 -14.11
CA VAL A 243 -14.84 5.37 -13.90
C VAL A 243 -15.68 6.49 -13.29
N ILE A 244 -15.35 6.90 -12.06
CA ILE A 244 -16.05 7.94 -11.30
C ILE A 244 -15.48 9.31 -11.59
N CYS A 245 -14.16 9.42 -11.73
CA CYS A 245 -13.49 10.67 -12.03
C CYS A 245 -12.31 10.47 -12.96
N THR A 246 -12.17 11.42 -13.87
CA THR A 246 -11.00 11.59 -14.73
C THR A 246 -10.64 13.07 -14.73
N HIS A 247 -9.47 13.41 -14.21
CA HIS A 247 -9.00 14.80 -14.13
C HIS A 247 -8.23 15.15 -15.40
N ARG A 248 -8.78 16.05 -16.22
CA ARG A 248 -8.18 16.44 -17.51
C ARG A 248 -8.38 17.91 -17.80
N LYS A 249 -7.38 18.49 -18.46
CA LYS A 249 -7.43 19.82 -19.06
C LYS A 249 -6.64 19.79 -20.36
N ASP A 250 -7.30 20.09 -21.48
CA ASP A 250 -6.72 19.91 -22.82
C ASP A 250 -6.17 18.49 -23.02
N GLU A 251 -4.88 18.35 -23.37
CA GLU A 251 -4.20 17.06 -23.49
C GLU A 251 -3.59 16.57 -22.16
N GLN A 252 -3.62 17.39 -21.11
CA GLN A 252 -3.06 17.06 -19.81
C GLN A 252 -4.00 16.17 -19.00
N ARG A 253 -3.40 15.29 -18.20
CA ARG A 253 -4.09 14.43 -17.27
C ARG A 253 -3.51 14.61 -15.88
N GLY A 254 -4.39 14.69 -14.90
CA GLY A 254 -4.02 14.70 -13.49
C GLY A 254 -4.51 13.45 -12.79
N LYS A 255 -4.55 13.56 -11.47
CA LYS A 255 -4.97 12.55 -10.52
C LYS A 255 -6.35 12.87 -9.96
N CYS A 256 -7.26 11.92 -10.02
CA CYS A 256 -8.37 11.78 -9.08
C CYS A 256 -7.99 10.73 -8.04
N GLY A 257 -7.99 11.06 -6.75
CA GLY A 257 -7.50 10.11 -5.75
C GLY A 257 -8.03 10.31 -4.34
N ASN A 258 -7.51 9.48 -3.43
CA ASN A 258 -7.92 9.41 -2.02
C ASN A 258 -9.44 9.27 -1.78
N PRO A 259 -10.10 8.26 -2.37
CA PRO A 259 -11.53 8.05 -2.14
C PRO A 259 -11.84 7.85 -0.67
N THR A 260 -12.82 8.60 -0.17
CA THR A 260 -13.30 8.55 1.20
C THR A 260 -14.83 8.62 1.17
N PRO A 261 -15.51 7.50 0.87
CA PRO A 261 -16.97 7.44 0.85
C PRO A 261 -17.57 7.31 2.25
N LEU A 262 -18.82 7.74 2.42
CA LEU A 262 -19.67 7.46 3.57
C LEU A 262 -21.14 7.30 3.12
N PHE A 263 -21.94 6.67 3.97
CA PHE A 263 -23.39 6.55 3.76
C PHE A 263 -24.12 7.40 4.79
N ASP A 264 -25.01 8.28 4.31
CA ASP A 264 -25.98 8.98 5.13
C ASP A 264 -27.23 8.12 5.22
N GLU A 265 -27.36 7.36 6.30
CA GLU A 265 -28.46 6.42 6.53
C GLU A 265 -29.80 7.12 6.71
N ARG A 266 -29.79 8.41 7.11
CA ARG A 266 -31.02 9.18 7.34
C ARG A 266 -31.67 9.64 6.05
N GLU A 267 -30.84 10.02 5.08
CA GLU A 267 -31.30 10.48 3.76
C GLU A 267 -31.18 9.41 2.68
N GLY A 268 -30.56 8.25 2.97
CA GLY A 268 -30.38 7.17 2.00
C GLY A 268 -29.41 7.55 0.87
N ARG A 269 -28.41 8.37 1.16
CA ARG A 269 -27.48 8.94 0.18
C ARG A 269 -26.05 8.51 0.44
N VAL A 270 -25.33 8.16 -0.61
CA VAL A 270 -23.88 7.98 -0.55
C VAL A 270 -23.20 9.30 -0.84
N VAL A 271 -22.21 9.67 -0.03
CA VAL A 271 -21.33 10.82 -0.26
C VAL A 271 -19.91 10.29 -0.51
N LEU A 272 -19.22 10.86 -1.50
CA LEU A 272 -17.83 10.56 -1.80
C LEU A 272 -17.00 11.83 -1.74
N GLY A 273 -16.06 11.87 -0.78
CA GLY A 273 -14.94 12.81 -0.81
C GLY A 273 -13.77 12.25 -1.60
N TYR A 274 -13.14 13.07 -2.43
CA TYR A 274 -11.91 12.73 -3.15
C TYR A 274 -11.11 13.99 -3.51
N ASN A 275 -9.89 13.81 -4.02
CA ASN A 275 -8.98 14.90 -4.37
C ASN A 275 -8.67 14.94 -5.86
N LEU A 276 -8.49 16.16 -6.38
CA LEU A 276 -7.91 16.44 -7.70
C LEU A 276 -6.54 17.08 -7.54
N SER A 277 -5.58 16.68 -8.36
CA SER A 277 -4.24 17.29 -8.39
C SER A 277 -3.47 16.94 -9.67
N GLY A 278 -2.33 17.59 -9.90
CA GLY A 278 -1.32 17.12 -10.84
C GLY A 278 -1.46 17.64 -12.27
N LEU A 279 -2.37 18.59 -12.54
CA LEU A 279 -2.28 19.40 -13.76
C LEU A 279 -1.16 20.45 -13.62
N GLU A 280 -0.53 20.85 -14.73
CA GLU A 280 0.65 21.73 -14.71
C GLU A 280 0.38 23.07 -14.03
N ASP A 281 -0.82 23.65 -14.25
CA ASP A 281 -1.22 24.94 -13.67
C ASP A 281 -1.66 24.85 -12.21
N GLU A 282 -1.86 23.65 -11.68
CA GLU A 282 -2.18 23.39 -10.26
C GLU A 282 -0.92 23.25 -9.40
N GLY A 283 0.24 22.95 -10.00
CA GLY A 283 1.47 22.72 -9.26
C GLY A 283 1.34 21.55 -8.27
N ARG A 284 1.51 21.82 -6.97
CA ARG A 284 1.33 20.83 -5.89
C ARG A 284 -0.01 20.96 -5.16
N HIS A 285 -0.92 21.76 -5.70
CA HIS A 285 -2.21 22.01 -5.08
C HIS A 285 -3.09 20.77 -5.11
N HIS A 286 -3.81 20.52 -4.02
CA HIS A 286 -4.85 19.49 -3.95
C HIS A 286 -6.20 20.17 -3.82
N SER A 287 -7.06 20.00 -4.82
CA SER A 287 -8.45 20.42 -4.72
C SER A 287 -9.25 19.35 -3.97
N THR A 288 -10.14 19.77 -3.10
CA THR A 288 -10.98 18.90 -2.28
C THR A 288 -12.38 18.88 -2.88
N VAL A 289 -12.86 17.71 -3.28
CA VAL A 289 -14.10 17.56 -4.05
C VAL A 289 -15.04 16.57 -3.39
N VAL A 290 -16.33 16.89 -3.36
CA VAL A 290 -17.39 16.01 -2.89
C VAL A 290 -18.41 15.79 -3.99
N MET A 291 -19.00 14.60 -4.03
CA MET A 291 -20.14 14.27 -4.88
C MET A 291 -21.04 13.27 -4.16
N SER A 292 -22.29 13.15 -4.61
CA SER A 292 -23.27 12.26 -3.98
C SER A 292 -23.97 11.36 -4.98
N SER A 293 -24.50 10.26 -4.47
CA SER A 293 -25.34 9.32 -5.19
C SER A 293 -26.60 9.04 -4.37
N ASP A 294 -27.76 9.19 -5.01
CA ASP A 294 -29.07 8.95 -4.40
C ASP A 294 -29.55 7.51 -4.58
N ASP A 295 -28.91 6.74 -5.47
CA ASP A 295 -29.32 5.38 -5.88
C ASP A 295 -28.33 4.29 -5.45
N GLY A 296 -27.61 4.54 -4.35
CA GLY A 296 -26.67 3.58 -3.78
C GLY A 296 -25.44 3.33 -4.66
N GLY A 297 -24.89 4.38 -5.26
CA GLY A 297 -23.66 4.36 -6.06
C GLY A 297 -23.84 4.03 -7.54
N LEU A 298 -25.07 3.85 -8.02
CA LEU A 298 -25.30 3.44 -9.40
C LEU A 298 -25.11 4.60 -10.40
N SER A 299 -25.54 5.79 -10.02
CA SER A 299 -25.30 7.07 -10.69
C SER A 299 -24.84 8.14 -9.69
N TRP A 300 -24.19 9.19 -10.20
CA TRP A 300 -23.59 10.23 -9.36
C TRP A 300 -23.96 11.63 -9.84
N GLY A 301 -24.22 12.51 -8.87
CA GLY A 301 -24.43 13.93 -9.10
C GLY A 301 -23.17 14.68 -9.53
N ALA A 302 -23.34 15.95 -9.89
CA ALA A 302 -22.22 16.79 -10.28
C ALA A 302 -21.25 17.00 -9.08
N PRO A 303 -19.93 16.95 -9.32
CA PRO A 303 -18.96 17.20 -8.26
C PRO A 303 -18.95 18.67 -7.82
N VAL A 304 -18.76 18.88 -6.53
CA VAL A 304 -18.66 20.20 -5.90
C VAL A 304 -17.28 20.32 -5.27
N THR A 305 -16.50 21.30 -5.70
CA THR A 305 -15.24 21.65 -5.03
C THR A 305 -15.56 22.43 -3.75
N ILE A 306 -15.05 21.96 -2.62
CA ILE A 306 -15.20 22.65 -1.33
C ILE A 306 -13.96 23.47 -1.01
N ALA A 307 -14.15 24.61 -0.34
CA ALA A 307 -13.05 25.49 0.02
C ALA A 307 -12.06 24.76 0.94
N SER A 308 -10.81 24.65 0.52
CA SER A 308 -9.77 23.92 1.25
C SER A 308 -8.40 24.59 1.13
N ASP A 309 -7.55 24.34 2.13
CA ASP A 309 -6.14 24.71 2.11
C ASP A 309 -5.28 23.45 1.87
N ASN A 310 -5.35 22.91 0.65
CA ASN A 310 -4.67 21.66 0.25
C ASN A 310 -5.06 20.43 1.09
N PHE A 311 -6.31 20.37 1.54
CA PHE A 311 -6.80 19.25 2.34
C PHE A 311 -6.90 17.97 1.51
N VAL A 312 -6.35 16.88 2.02
CA VAL A 312 -6.39 15.54 1.42
C VAL A 312 -7.28 14.64 2.26
N PHE A 313 -8.30 14.03 1.65
CA PHE A 313 -9.22 13.12 2.36
C PHE A 313 -8.54 11.80 2.75
N GLY A 314 -9.01 11.22 3.86
CA GLY A 314 -8.69 9.90 4.40
C GLY A 314 -7.25 9.46 4.13
N PRO A 315 -7.04 8.46 3.24
CA PRO A 315 -8.08 7.75 2.47
C PRO A 315 -8.75 6.63 3.28
N GLY A 316 -9.90 6.14 2.80
CA GLY A 316 -10.56 4.96 3.34
C GLY A 316 -12.07 5.10 3.38
N LYS A 317 -12.60 5.72 4.44
CA LYS A 317 -14.04 5.97 4.61
C LYS A 317 -14.30 7.19 5.49
N GLY A 318 -15.52 7.73 5.41
CA GLY A 318 -16.08 8.61 6.42
C GLY A 318 -17.05 7.87 7.35
N ILE A 319 -17.69 8.60 8.26
CA ILE A 319 -18.73 8.07 9.15
C ILE A 319 -19.93 9.03 9.22
N GLN A 320 -21.08 8.50 9.62
CA GLN A 320 -22.18 9.28 10.18
C GLN A 320 -22.24 9.02 11.69
N LYS A 321 -22.21 10.08 12.50
CA LYS A 321 -22.37 9.95 13.97
C LYS A 321 -23.77 9.44 14.30
N GLN A 322 -23.84 8.46 15.20
CA GLN A 322 -25.09 7.89 15.69
C GLN A 322 -25.47 8.45 17.06
N HIS A 323 -24.49 8.91 17.85
CA HIS A 323 -24.69 9.30 19.24
C HIS A 323 -24.51 10.81 19.48
N PRO A 324 -25.13 11.39 20.53
CA PRO A 324 -24.87 12.76 20.94
C PRO A 324 -23.41 13.00 21.40
N PRO A 325 -22.91 14.24 21.29
CA PRO A 325 -23.51 15.37 20.58
C PRO A 325 -23.42 15.19 19.06
N HIS A 326 -24.26 15.93 18.32
CA HIS A 326 -24.24 15.98 16.84
C HIS A 326 -24.58 14.65 16.14
N ALA A 327 -25.53 13.89 16.71
CA ALA A 327 -26.06 12.69 16.05
C ALA A 327 -26.64 13.03 14.66
N GLY A 328 -26.15 12.34 13.63
CA GLY A 328 -26.45 12.57 12.21
C GLY A 328 -25.36 13.31 11.46
N ARG A 329 -24.39 13.92 12.16
CA ARG A 329 -23.25 14.60 11.54
C ARG A 329 -22.47 13.64 10.65
N LEU A 330 -22.27 14.04 9.40
CA LEU A 330 -21.39 13.35 8.46
C LEU A 330 -19.97 13.83 8.68
N MET A 331 -18.99 12.93 8.65
CA MET A 331 -17.58 13.27 8.82
C MET A 331 -16.70 12.55 7.81
N LEU A 332 -15.88 13.32 7.09
CA LEU A 332 -14.86 12.85 6.15
C LEU A 332 -13.48 13.21 6.72
N PRO A 333 -12.74 12.24 7.29
CA PRO A 333 -11.42 12.50 7.86
C PRO A 333 -10.41 12.87 6.78
N GLY A 334 -9.28 13.45 7.18
CA GLY A 334 -8.17 13.76 6.28
C GLY A 334 -7.12 14.63 6.94
N TYR A 335 -6.29 15.26 6.12
CA TYR A 335 -5.12 15.99 6.61
C TYR A 335 -4.68 17.11 5.67
N ILE A 336 -3.90 18.02 6.24
CA ILE A 336 -2.99 18.92 5.53
C ILE A 336 -1.56 18.56 5.94
N PRO A 337 -0.52 18.95 5.19
CA PRO A 337 0.85 18.64 5.59
C PRO A 337 1.18 19.10 7.01
N GLY A 338 1.38 18.14 7.92
CA GLY A 338 1.73 18.40 9.34
C GLY A 338 0.53 18.51 10.29
N SER A 339 -0.70 18.34 9.84
CA SER A 339 -1.89 18.36 10.71
C SER A 339 -3.03 17.51 10.17
N ALA A 340 -3.82 16.89 11.04
CA ALA A 340 -4.98 16.10 10.62
C ALA A 340 -6.28 16.55 11.32
N GLY A 341 -7.42 16.21 10.71
CA GLY A 341 -8.74 16.67 11.09
C GLY A 341 -9.82 16.00 10.23
N ALA A 342 -10.98 16.66 10.09
CA ALA A 342 -12.08 16.16 9.27
C ALA A 342 -12.92 17.31 8.71
N TYR A 343 -13.44 17.13 7.49
CA TYR A 343 -14.62 17.88 7.09
C TYR A 343 -15.85 17.25 7.73
N TYR A 344 -16.81 18.08 8.13
CA TYR A 344 -18.09 17.63 8.64
C TYR A 344 -19.25 18.40 8.02
N SER A 345 -20.42 17.77 8.03
CA SER A 345 -21.69 18.36 7.61
C SER A 345 -22.78 17.99 8.62
N ASP A 346 -23.53 19.00 9.04
CA ASP A 346 -24.71 18.87 9.91
C ASP A 346 -26.04 19.03 9.13
N ASP A 347 -25.95 19.13 7.80
CA ASP A 347 -27.06 19.38 6.88
C ASP A 347 -27.07 18.39 5.71
N HIS A 348 -26.72 17.14 6.00
CA HIS A 348 -26.80 16.01 5.07
C HIS A 348 -26.01 16.22 3.76
N GLY A 349 -24.84 16.85 3.88
CA GLY A 349 -23.90 17.10 2.79
C GLY A 349 -24.17 18.36 1.97
N ALA A 350 -25.15 19.18 2.34
CA ALA A 350 -25.46 20.43 1.65
C ALA A 350 -24.37 21.50 1.85
N SER A 351 -23.74 21.54 3.03
CA SER A 351 -22.56 22.36 3.30
C SER A 351 -21.54 21.62 4.14
N TRP A 352 -20.26 21.98 3.96
CA TRP A 352 -19.12 21.34 4.61
C TRP A 352 -18.31 22.36 5.39
N LYS A 353 -17.96 22.00 6.62
CA LYS A 353 -17.09 22.79 7.52
C LYS A 353 -15.90 21.95 7.92
N LEU A 354 -14.77 22.62 8.12
CA LEU A 354 -13.55 21.96 8.59
C LEU A 354 -13.53 21.96 10.12
N SER A 355 -13.25 20.81 10.74
CA SER A 355 -12.99 20.74 12.17
C SER A 355 -11.64 21.38 12.51
N PRO A 356 -11.40 21.77 13.78
CA PRO A 356 -10.06 22.17 14.20
C PRO A 356 -9.04 21.05 13.94
N PHE A 357 -7.88 21.45 13.47
CA PHE A 357 -6.74 20.54 13.31
C PHE A 357 -6.08 20.28 14.66
N PHE A 358 -5.50 19.09 14.81
CA PHE A 358 -4.42 18.85 15.78
C PHE A 358 -3.08 18.83 15.05
N GLU A 359 -2.03 19.27 15.74
CA GLU A 359 -0.67 19.27 15.20
C GLU A 359 -0.11 17.83 15.12
N GLY A 360 0.60 17.55 14.02
CA GLY A 360 1.08 16.22 13.70
C GLY A 360 0.05 15.37 12.94
N GLY A 361 0.52 14.21 12.46
CA GLY A 361 -0.33 13.29 11.72
C GLY A 361 -0.28 13.45 10.20
N ASN A 362 -1.01 12.58 9.52
CA ASN A 362 -1.10 12.48 8.06
C ASN A 362 -2.41 11.74 7.72
N GLU A 363 -2.38 10.74 6.84
CA GLU A 363 -3.51 9.86 6.54
C GLU A 363 -4.20 9.35 7.80
N THR A 364 -5.51 9.53 7.86
CA THR A 364 -6.29 9.39 9.10
C THR A 364 -7.62 8.70 8.83
N ASP A 365 -8.04 7.85 9.76
CA ASP A 365 -9.37 7.25 9.80
C ASP A 365 -10.03 7.50 11.18
N LEU A 366 -11.35 7.40 11.21
CA LEU A 366 -12.21 7.82 12.32
C LEU A 366 -13.28 6.74 12.60
N ALA A 367 -13.54 6.49 13.87
CA ALA A 367 -14.67 5.69 14.34
C ALA A 367 -15.39 6.40 15.50
N GLU A 368 -16.71 6.19 15.62
CA GLU A 368 -17.47 6.59 16.80
C GLU A 368 -17.49 5.43 17.80
N THR A 369 -17.16 5.67 19.07
CA THR A 369 -17.30 4.69 20.16
C THR A 369 -18.75 4.64 20.65
N GLY A 370 -19.15 3.59 21.36
CA GLY A 370 -20.55 3.42 21.83
C GLY A 370 -21.07 4.48 22.78
N ASP A 371 -20.17 5.21 23.43
CA ASP A 371 -20.50 6.37 24.26
C ASP A 371 -20.53 7.69 23.47
N GLY A 372 -20.39 7.65 22.14
CA GLY A 372 -20.48 8.79 21.23
C GLY A 372 -19.22 9.62 21.08
N ARG A 373 -18.11 9.24 21.73
CA ARG A 373 -16.81 9.84 21.45
C ARG A 373 -16.32 9.45 20.07
N LEU A 374 -15.42 10.25 19.51
CA LEU A 374 -14.77 9.98 18.24
C LEU A 374 -13.33 9.55 18.49
N TYR A 375 -13.00 8.32 18.12
CA TYR A 375 -11.65 7.81 18.09
C TYR A 375 -11.05 8.07 16.71
N LEU A 376 -9.97 8.85 16.68
CA LEU A 376 -9.22 9.16 15.48
C LEU A 376 -7.86 8.48 15.54
N SER A 377 -7.47 7.79 14.47
CA SER A 377 -6.15 7.18 14.34
C SER A 377 -5.44 7.72 13.11
N THR A 378 -4.21 8.19 13.29
CA THR A 378 -3.45 8.89 12.25
C THR A 378 -2.07 8.29 12.01
N ARG A 379 -1.61 8.37 10.76
CA ARG A 379 -0.26 8.02 10.35
C ARG A 379 0.76 9.05 10.80
N HIS A 380 1.93 8.58 11.24
CA HIS A 380 3.09 9.44 11.50
C HIS A 380 3.53 10.19 10.24
N SER A 381 3.86 11.47 10.39
CA SER A 381 4.51 12.28 9.34
C SER A 381 6.00 11.90 9.23
N ALA A 382 6.28 10.69 8.74
CA ALA A 382 7.63 10.15 8.59
C ALA A 382 7.85 9.54 7.19
N PRO A 383 9.10 9.43 6.73
CA PRO A 383 9.41 8.70 5.50
C PRO A 383 9.02 7.22 5.62
N ILE A 384 8.56 6.63 4.51
CA ILE A 384 8.24 5.20 4.43
C ILE A 384 9.47 4.37 4.80
N GLY A 385 9.28 3.26 5.53
CA GLY A 385 10.36 2.36 5.95
C GLY A 385 11.24 2.91 7.08
N ARG A 386 11.07 4.18 7.47
CA ARG A 386 11.75 4.82 8.60
C ARG A 386 10.75 5.05 9.72
N ALA A 387 10.33 3.94 10.29
CA ALA A 387 9.33 3.96 11.35
C ALA A 387 9.81 4.77 12.57
N PRO A 388 8.88 5.44 13.28
CA PRO A 388 9.20 6.28 14.42
C PRO A 388 9.80 5.48 15.57
N SER A 389 10.52 6.17 16.45
CA SER A 389 11.04 5.64 17.71
C SER A 389 10.63 6.58 18.86
N PRO A 390 9.83 6.12 19.85
CA PRO A 390 9.18 4.81 19.93
C PRO A 390 8.20 4.54 18.77
N ASN A 391 7.97 3.26 18.47
CA ASN A 391 7.05 2.84 17.39
C ASN A 391 5.64 2.67 17.95
N GLY A 392 4.63 2.97 17.14
CA GLY A 392 3.23 2.84 17.54
C GLY A 392 2.32 3.67 16.65
N ARG A 393 1.02 3.60 16.89
CA ARG A 393 0.03 4.40 16.16
C ARG A 393 -0.32 5.67 16.92
N LEU A 394 -0.43 6.80 16.23
CA LEU A 394 -0.90 8.03 16.83
C LEU A 394 -2.43 8.05 16.85
N PHE A 395 -3.02 8.53 17.94
CA PHE A 395 -4.47 8.66 18.08
C PHE A 395 -4.87 9.89 18.89
N SER A 396 -6.11 10.32 18.73
CA SER A 396 -6.76 11.34 19.57
C SER A 396 -8.24 10.99 19.72
N ILE A 397 -8.83 11.37 20.86
CA ILE A 397 -10.22 11.07 21.19
C ILE A 397 -10.97 12.37 21.46
N SER A 398 -11.97 12.68 20.63
CA SER A 398 -12.85 13.84 20.84
C SER A 398 -14.12 13.42 21.57
N SER A 399 -14.52 14.20 22.59
CA SER A 399 -15.75 13.98 23.36
C SER A 399 -16.88 14.95 23.03
N ASP A 400 -16.67 15.86 22.07
CA ASP A 400 -17.61 16.91 21.68
C ASP A 400 -18.07 16.77 20.23
N GLY A 401 -17.98 15.55 19.68
CA GLY A 401 -18.41 15.25 18.31
C GLY A 401 -17.52 15.88 17.23
N GLY A 402 -16.23 16.08 17.56
CA GLY A 402 -15.21 16.59 16.63
C GLY A 402 -15.09 18.10 16.59
N ASP A 403 -15.73 18.81 17.53
CA ASP A 403 -15.60 20.26 17.67
C ASP A 403 -14.23 20.65 18.23
N SER A 404 -13.56 19.77 18.98
CA SER A 404 -12.18 19.91 19.40
C SER A 404 -11.44 18.57 19.50
N TRP A 405 -10.11 18.63 19.40
CA TRP A 405 -9.23 17.47 19.47
C TRP A 405 -8.12 17.68 20.50
N PRO A 406 -7.96 16.77 21.49
CA PRO A 406 -6.78 16.74 22.32
C PRO A 406 -5.50 16.46 21.51
N ALA A 407 -4.35 16.75 22.12
CA ALA A 407 -3.06 16.41 21.56
C ALA A 407 -2.93 14.90 21.30
N LEU A 408 -2.18 14.55 20.25
CA LEU A 408 -1.96 13.15 19.86
C LEU A 408 -1.26 12.36 20.98
N SER A 409 -1.78 11.17 21.23
CA SER A 409 -1.16 10.14 22.05
C SER A 409 -0.58 9.04 21.17
N LEU A 410 0.38 8.28 21.69
CA LEU A 410 1.01 7.15 20.99
C LEU A 410 0.56 5.84 21.63
N ASP A 411 0.02 4.93 20.82
CA ASP A 411 -0.25 3.55 21.21
C ASP A 411 0.85 2.63 20.67
N GLU A 412 1.78 2.24 21.54
CA GLU A 412 2.90 1.36 21.22
C GLU A 412 2.46 -0.11 20.98
N ALA A 413 1.24 -0.49 21.36
CA ALA A 413 0.68 -1.82 21.08
C ALA A 413 0.26 -1.99 19.61
N LEU A 414 0.24 -0.90 18.84
CA LEU A 414 -0.15 -0.86 17.44
C LEU A 414 1.07 -0.60 16.53
N PRO A 415 1.91 -1.62 16.25
CA PRO A 415 3.13 -1.44 15.46
C PRO A 415 2.81 -0.97 14.05
N THR A 416 3.63 -0.06 13.51
CA THR A 416 3.39 0.52 12.18
C THR A 416 4.66 0.72 11.35
N PRO A 417 4.61 0.47 10.03
CA PRO A 417 5.69 0.76 9.09
C PRO A 417 5.51 2.13 8.41
N VAL A 418 4.78 3.06 9.05
CA VAL A 418 4.39 4.36 8.47
C VAL A 418 3.45 4.17 7.28
N CYS A 419 2.25 3.68 7.57
CA CYS A 419 1.19 3.39 6.60
C CYS A 419 -0.17 3.92 7.09
N GLN A 420 -1.12 4.08 6.16
CA GLN A 420 -2.54 4.29 6.44
C GLN A 420 -3.09 3.19 7.37
N VAL A 421 -4.24 3.47 7.95
CA VAL A 421 -4.89 2.68 9.00
C VAL A 421 -6.39 2.69 8.78
N ALA A 422 -7.07 1.61 9.17
CA ALA A 422 -8.53 1.57 9.24
C ALA A 422 -9.02 1.32 10.67
N VAL A 423 -10.11 1.98 11.05
CA VAL A 423 -10.80 1.78 12.33
C VAL A 423 -12.32 1.88 12.17
N ILE A 424 -13.05 0.95 12.75
CA ILE A 424 -14.53 0.96 12.84
C ILE A 424 -14.98 0.67 14.28
N ASN A 425 -16.23 1.02 14.58
CA ASN A 425 -16.95 0.41 15.70
C ASN A 425 -17.37 -1.02 15.29
N GLY A 426 -17.17 -2.00 16.17
CA GLY A 426 -17.43 -3.41 15.88
C GLY A 426 -18.59 -4.07 16.65
N ASP A 427 -19.04 -3.51 17.77
CA ASP A 427 -20.13 -4.08 18.58
C ASP A 427 -20.70 -3.11 19.64
N ASP A 428 -21.05 -1.90 19.20
CA ASP A 428 -21.46 -0.75 20.02
C ASP A 428 -20.34 -0.27 20.97
N GLU A 429 -19.72 -1.12 21.79
CA GLU A 429 -18.67 -0.70 22.74
C GLU A 429 -17.24 -0.85 22.20
N GLY A 430 -16.98 -1.76 21.26
CA GLY A 430 -15.62 -2.09 20.84
C GLY A 430 -15.16 -1.47 19.52
N LEU A 431 -13.85 -1.22 19.43
CA LEU A 431 -13.19 -0.78 18.21
C LEU A 431 -12.49 -1.95 17.51
N ILE A 432 -12.58 -1.97 16.18
CA ILE A 432 -11.78 -2.86 15.34
C ILE A 432 -10.81 -2.02 14.54
N PHE A 433 -9.55 -2.44 14.54
CA PHE A 433 -8.44 -1.75 13.92
C PHE A 433 -7.74 -2.65 12.91
N SER A 434 -7.32 -2.10 11.77
CA SER A 434 -6.54 -2.84 10.77
C SER A 434 -5.35 -2.04 10.29
N ASN A 435 -4.19 -2.70 10.22
CA ASN A 435 -2.99 -2.19 9.56
C ASN A 435 -2.00 -3.30 9.19
N PRO A 436 -0.94 -2.98 8.42
CA PRO A 436 0.26 -3.81 8.35
C PRO A 436 0.98 -3.81 9.71
N ALA A 437 0.86 -4.89 10.47
CA ALA A 437 1.33 -4.98 11.85
C ALA A 437 2.83 -5.33 11.92
N HIS A 438 3.67 -4.40 11.48
CA HIS A 438 5.12 -4.57 11.49
C HIS A 438 5.86 -3.24 11.59
N ILE A 439 6.96 -3.21 12.34
CA ILE A 439 7.69 -1.98 12.69
C ILE A 439 8.55 -1.37 11.57
N LYS A 440 8.58 -1.97 10.38
CA LYS A 440 9.48 -1.53 9.28
C LYS A 440 8.83 -1.67 7.91
N SER A 441 8.36 -2.87 7.58
CA SER A 441 7.79 -3.21 6.26
C SER A 441 6.27 -3.28 6.25
N ARG A 442 5.67 -2.95 5.10
CA ARG A 442 4.24 -3.08 4.79
C ARG A 442 3.87 -4.53 4.47
N VAL A 443 3.69 -5.32 5.53
CA VAL A 443 3.34 -6.74 5.50
C VAL A 443 2.42 -7.07 6.68
N LYS A 444 1.86 -8.29 6.70
CA LYS A 444 1.06 -8.81 7.83
C LYS A 444 -0.16 -7.96 8.11
N LEU A 445 -1.16 -8.03 7.23
CA LEU A 445 -2.43 -7.36 7.48
C LEU A 445 -3.06 -8.02 8.70
N THR A 446 -3.22 -7.26 9.76
CA THR A 446 -3.72 -7.76 11.03
C THR A 446 -4.88 -6.90 11.49
N LEU A 447 -5.97 -7.56 11.84
CA LEU A 447 -7.08 -6.95 12.54
C LEU A 447 -6.86 -7.09 14.05
N ARG A 448 -7.23 -6.07 14.82
CA ARG A 448 -7.19 -6.05 16.27
C ARG A 448 -8.52 -5.58 16.81
N TYR A 449 -8.91 -6.09 17.98
CA TYR A 449 -10.13 -5.69 18.66
C TYR A 449 -9.82 -5.15 20.06
N SER A 450 -10.49 -4.05 20.40
CA SER A 450 -10.47 -3.41 21.71
C SER A 450 -11.91 -3.30 22.21
N ALA A 451 -12.17 -3.77 23.44
CA ALA A 451 -13.46 -3.61 24.11
C ALA A 451 -13.52 -2.36 25.01
N ASP A 452 -12.42 -1.61 25.11
CA ASP A 452 -12.22 -0.49 26.04
C ASP A 452 -11.90 0.81 25.30
N ALA A 453 -12.58 1.04 24.17
CA ALA A 453 -12.47 2.24 23.33
C ALA A 453 -11.02 2.58 22.89
N GLY A 454 -10.23 1.54 22.59
CA GLY A 454 -8.86 1.65 22.11
C GLY A 454 -7.79 1.73 23.19
N ALA A 455 -8.12 1.51 24.46
CA ALA A 455 -7.13 1.54 25.54
C ALA A 455 -6.23 0.29 25.55
N THR A 456 -6.78 -0.89 25.20
CA THR A 456 -6.02 -2.14 25.04
C THR A 456 -6.51 -2.96 23.84
N TRP A 457 -5.61 -3.76 23.26
CA TRP A 457 -5.86 -4.57 22.05
C TRP A 457 -5.50 -6.06 22.27
N PRO A 458 -6.20 -6.78 23.16
CA PRO A 458 -5.82 -8.14 23.57
C PRO A 458 -6.11 -9.21 22.51
N ARG A 459 -6.91 -8.91 21.49
CA ARG A 459 -7.27 -9.85 20.41
C ARG A 459 -6.72 -9.36 19.08
N GLU A 460 -6.11 -10.27 18.33
CA GLU A 460 -5.60 -10.02 16.99
C GLU A 460 -5.86 -11.21 16.06
N LEU A 461 -6.09 -10.92 14.79
CA LEU A 461 -6.21 -11.89 13.71
C LEU A 461 -5.31 -11.46 12.55
N LEU A 462 -4.32 -12.27 12.21
CA LEU A 462 -3.56 -12.11 10.97
C LEU A 462 -4.44 -12.53 9.80
N VAL A 463 -4.85 -11.58 8.95
CA VAL A 463 -5.67 -11.85 7.75
C VAL A 463 -4.80 -12.30 6.60
N TYR A 464 -3.68 -11.60 6.36
CA TYR A 464 -2.79 -11.88 5.24
C TYR A 464 -1.31 -11.73 5.64
N PRO A 465 -0.48 -12.78 5.51
CA PRO A 465 0.92 -12.75 5.97
C PRO A 465 1.86 -11.99 5.02
N GLY A 466 1.48 -11.81 3.76
CA GLY A 466 2.32 -11.26 2.71
C GLY A 466 2.41 -9.72 2.68
N PRO A 467 2.94 -9.15 1.58
CA PRO A 467 2.90 -7.72 1.29
C PRO A 467 1.50 -7.15 1.44
N THR A 468 1.35 -6.10 2.24
CA THR A 468 0.06 -5.41 2.39
C THR A 468 0.23 -3.95 2.76
N GLY A 469 -0.58 -3.08 2.16
CA GLY A 469 -0.52 -1.63 2.34
C GLY A 469 -1.76 -1.09 3.06
N TYR A 470 -2.56 -0.35 2.32
CA TYR A 470 -3.72 0.38 2.80
C TYR A 470 -4.88 -0.59 2.98
N SER A 471 -5.76 -0.31 3.93
CA SER A 471 -6.96 -1.10 4.16
C SER A 471 -8.15 -0.22 4.53
N VAL A 472 -9.36 -0.74 4.35
CA VAL A 472 -10.62 -0.15 4.81
C VAL A 472 -11.47 -1.24 5.44
N LEU A 473 -12.14 -0.93 6.54
CA LEU A 473 -13.02 -1.85 7.25
C LEU A 473 -14.49 -1.43 7.12
N ALA A 474 -15.37 -2.41 7.11
CA ALA A 474 -16.80 -2.26 7.35
C ALA A 474 -17.33 -3.49 8.11
N GLN A 475 -18.48 -3.35 8.76
CA GLN A 475 -19.20 -4.47 9.36
C GLN A 475 -20.45 -4.77 8.53
N ALA A 476 -20.62 -6.03 8.13
CA ALA A 476 -21.79 -6.52 7.43
C ALA A 476 -22.99 -6.66 8.38
N THR A 477 -24.21 -6.75 7.85
CA THR A 477 -25.44 -6.87 8.66
C THR A 477 -25.52 -8.15 9.49
N ASP A 478 -24.82 -9.22 9.10
CA ASP A 478 -24.69 -10.45 9.88
C ASP A 478 -23.58 -10.38 10.95
N GLY A 479 -22.88 -9.24 11.05
CA GLY A 479 -21.84 -8.97 12.03
C GLY A 479 -20.43 -9.34 11.57
N ASP A 480 -20.27 -9.98 10.41
CA ASP A 480 -18.97 -10.27 9.83
C ASP A 480 -18.20 -8.99 9.51
N ILE A 481 -16.87 -9.08 9.57
CA ILE A 481 -16.00 -7.95 9.29
C ILE A 481 -15.50 -8.06 7.85
N LEU A 482 -15.68 -6.98 7.08
CA LEU A 482 -15.15 -6.84 5.73
C LEU A 482 -13.87 -6.00 5.77
N ALA A 483 -12.83 -6.50 5.13
CA ALA A 483 -11.58 -5.78 4.94
C ALA A 483 -11.26 -5.68 3.44
N LEU A 484 -11.30 -4.47 2.87
CA LEU A 484 -10.77 -4.19 1.54
C LEU A 484 -9.32 -3.72 1.69
N TYR A 485 -8.36 -4.35 1.02
CA TYR A 485 -6.94 -4.09 1.29
C TYR A 485 -6.04 -4.32 0.07
N GLU A 486 -4.93 -3.59 0.06
CA GLU A 486 -3.84 -3.74 -0.89
C GLU A 486 -2.99 -4.97 -0.55
N ASN A 487 -2.69 -5.80 -1.54
CA ASN A 487 -1.89 -7.03 -1.39
C ASN A 487 -1.27 -7.53 -2.71
N GLY A 488 -0.52 -8.62 -2.60
CA GLY A 488 0.11 -9.32 -3.71
C GLY A 488 1.18 -10.30 -3.26
N ASN A 489 1.80 -10.99 -4.21
CA ASN A 489 2.81 -12.00 -3.92
C ASN A 489 4.15 -11.35 -3.54
N MET A 490 4.54 -10.28 -4.24
CA MET A 490 5.82 -9.60 -4.06
C MET A 490 5.66 -8.12 -3.71
N SER A 491 4.61 -7.47 -4.18
CA SER A 491 4.26 -6.09 -3.84
C SER A 491 2.82 -5.98 -3.36
N TYR A 492 2.55 -5.05 -2.44
CA TYR A 492 1.18 -4.72 -2.03
C TYR A 492 0.39 -3.98 -3.11
N SER A 493 1.02 -3.53 -4.20
CA SER A 493 0.36 -2.80 -5.29
C SER A 493 -0.05 -3.70 -6.46
N GLU A 494 0.07 -5.02 -6.33
CA GLU A 494 -0.32 -5.94 -7.40
C GLU A 494 -1.84 -6.00 -7.55
N ARG A 495 -2.57 -5.97 -6.44
CA ARG A 495 -4.03 -6.05 -6.44
C ARG A 495 -4.64 -5.43 -5.17
N ILE A 496 -5.95 -5.26 -5.20
CA ILE A 496 -6.79 -4.96 -4.04
C ILE A 496 -7.79 -6.09 -3.90
N SER A 497 -7.81 -6.74 -2.74
CA SER A 497 -8.72 -7.84 -2.43
C SER A 497 -9.69 -7.44 -1.32
N ILE A 498 -10.86 -8.07 -1.29
CA ILE A 498 -11.76 -8.06 -0.13
C ILE A 498 -11.62 -9.38 0.63
N ALA A 499 -11.57 -9.29 1.95
CA ALA A 499 -11.67 -10.42 2.86
C ALA A 499 -12.92 -10.29 3.73
N ARG A 500 -13.63 -11.40 3.96
CA ARG A 500 -14.70 -11.51 4.95
C ARG A 500 -14.24 -12.36 6.12
N ILE A 501 -14.27 -11.78 7.31
CA ILE A 501 -13.83 -12.40 8.55
C ILE A 501 -15.08 -12.68 9.39
N PRO A 502 -15.37 -13.96 9.71
CA PRO A 502 -16.44 -14.30 10.62
C PRO A 502 -16.30 -13.55 11.95
N ARG A 503 -17.40 -13.00 12.45
CA ARG A 503 -17.42 -12.24 13.72
C ARG A 503 -16.65 -12.96 14.84
N GLU A 504 -16.89 -14.25 15.01
CA GLU A 504 -16.35 -15.09 16.08
C GLU A 504 -14.84 -15.28 16.02
N SER A 505 -14.21 -15.06 14.87
CA SER A 505 -12.74 -15.15 14.71
C SER A 505 -12.01 -13.98 15.38
N LEU A 506 -12.70 -12.87 15.65
CA LEU A 506 -12.09 -11.69 16.26
C LEU A 506 -12.83 -11.23 17.52
N LEU A 507 -14.15 -11.14 17.46
CA LEU A 507 -14.99 -10.63 18.54
C LEU A 507 -15.28 -11.72 19.59
N PRO A 508 -15.43 -11.35 20.88
CA PRO A 508 -15.89 -12.29 21.90
C PRO A 508 -17.27 -12.86 21.55
N SER A 509 -17.51 -14.12 21.94
CA SER A 509 -18.83 -14.72 21.84
C SER A 509 -19.80 -14.02 22.80
N ASN A 510 -21.02 -13.75 22.37
CA ASN A 510 -22.09 -13.12 23.18
C ASN A 510 -22.52 -13.94 24.41
N GLN A 511 -21.84 -15.05 24.74
CA GLN A 511 -22.20 -15.94 25.85
C GLN A 511 -21.68 -15.51 27.24
N ASN A 512 -20.91 -14.42 27.36
CA ASN A 512 -20.30 -14.02 28.64
C ASN A 512 -20.94 -12.82 29.37
N GLN A 513 -22.14 -12.37 28.99
CA GLN A 513 -22.84 -11.30 29.73
C GLN A 513 -23.75 -11.78 30.88
N THR A 514 -23.86 -13.08 31.17
CA THR A 514 -24.75 -13.58 32.24
C THR A 514 -24.08 -14.16 33.48
N ASP A 515 -22.75 -14.27 33.54
CA ASP A 515 -22.05 -14.89 34.68
C ASP A 515 -21.30 -13.88 35.57
N VAL A 516 -21.93 -12.74 35.85
CA VAL A 516 -21.62 -11.97 37.06
C VAL A 516 -22.66 -12.35 38.11
N PRO A 517 -22.32 -13.14 39.15
CA PRO A 517 -23.24 -13.35 40.25
C PRO A 517 -23.52 -11.99 40.88
N PRO A 518 -24.78 -11.64 41.20
CA PRO A 518 -25.06 -10.45 41.98
C PRO A 518 -24.33 -10.59 43.31
N GLY A 519 -23.34 -9.72 43.52
CA GLY A 519 -22.49 -9.72 44.71
C GLY A 519 -23.32 -9.54 45.98
N GLU A 520 -22.97 -10.35 46.98
CA GLU A 520 -23.32 -10.19 48.40
C GLU A 520 -22.71 -8.93 49.03
#